data_AF-A0A957KPE4-F1
#
_entry.id   AF-A0A957KPE4-F1
#
_cell.length_a   1.000
_cell.length_b   1.000
_cell.length_c   1.000
_cell.angle_alpha   90.00
_cell.angle_beta   90.00
_cell.angle_gamma   90.00
#
_symmetry.space_group_name_H-M   'P 1'
#
loop_
_entity.id
_entity.type
_entity.pdbx_description
1 polymer ?
#
loop_
_entity_poly.entity_id
_entity_poly.type
_entity_poly.pdbx_seq_one_letter_code
_entity_poly.pdbx_strand_id
1 'polypeptide(L)'
;MASPVLTRLERILDLEEKQGWRNRGVIGGLQALAERWSADASAEGLDPAQIDALVEGMRAYGAATPADRPALAAQIRRAAAGDYAPPKPPEPA
;
A
#
# COMPACT_ATOMS: atom_id res chain seq x y z
N MET A 1 -13.73 -2.14 13.19
CA MET A 1 -12.54 -1.38 13.68
C MET A 1 -11.51 -1.45 12.58
N ALA A 2 -10.82 -0.36 12.24
CA ALA A 2 -9.75 -0.42 11.25
C ALA A 2 -8.62 -1.31 11.77
N SER A 3 -8.13 -2.23 10.94
CA SER A 3 -7.02 -3.10 11.30
C SER A 3 -5.81 -2.26 11.76
N PRO A 4 -5.11 -2.64 12.86
CA PRO A 4 -3.90 -1.96 13.31
C PRO A 4 -2.86 -1.81 12.18
N VAL A 5 -2.84 -2.80 11.30
CA VAL A 5 -1.97 -2.86 10.14
C VAL A 5 -2.29 -1.77 9.09
N LEU A 6 -3.57 -1.48 8.85
CA LEU A 6 -4.04 -0.42 7.96
C LEU A 6 -3.78 0.96 8.56
N THR A 7 -4.00 1.10 9.87
CA THR A 7 -3.74 2.35 10.61
C THR A 7 -2.26 2.74 10.54
N ARG A 8 -1.34 1.75 10.60
CA ARG A 8 0.09 2.01 10.46
C ARG A 8 0.43 2.48 9.03
N LEU A 9 -0.16 1.86 8.01
CA LEU A 9 0.05 2.23 6.61
C LEU A 9 -0.41 3.67 6.33
N GLU A 10 -1.59 4.06 6.82
CA GLU A 10 -2.10 5.44 6.70
C GLU A 10 -1.14 6.45 7.32
N ARG A 11 -0.62 6.18 8.54
CA ARG A 11 0.34 7.07 9.21
C ARG A 11 1.63 7.28 8.41
N ILE A 12 2.11 6.25 7.72
CA ILE A 12 3.29 6.33 6.87
C ILE A 12 3.01 7.24 5.67
N LEU A 13 1.86 7.06 5.01
CA LEU A 13 1.45 7.89 3.88
C LEU A 13 1.24 9.36 4.27
N ASP A 14 0.64 9.62 5.43
CA ASP A 14 0.46 10.97 5.95
C ASP A 14 1.79 11.66 6.27
N LEU A 15 2.77 10.91 6.75
CA LEU A 15 4.10 11.42 7.02
C LEU A 15 4.84 11.75 5.70
N GLU A 16 4.72 10.89 4.69
CA GLU A 16 5.25 11.14 3.36
C GLU A 16 4.63 12.37 2.70
N GLU A 17 3.31 12.53 2.81
CA GLU A 17 2.58 13.69 2.29
C GLU A 17 3.08 14.99 2.92
N LYS A 18 3.25 15.02 4.25
CA LYS A 18 3.79 16.16 4.99
C LYS A 18 5.25 16.49 4.62
N GLN A 19 6.02 15.48 4.19
CA GLN A 19 7.43 15.63 3.80
C GLN A 19 7.62 15.82 2.29
N GLY A 20 6.52 15.91 1.52
CA GLY A 20 6.57 16.11 0.07
C GLY A 20 7.03 14.89 -0.71
N TRP A 21 6.77 13.67 -0.21
CA TRP A 21 6.99 12.39 -0.90
C TRP A 21 8.46 12.07 -1.18
N ARG A 22 9.39 12.59 -0.36
CA ARG A 22 10.84 12.50 -0.57
C ARG A 22 11.53 11.40 0.21
N ASN A 23 10.86 10.73 1.15
CA ASN A 23 11.57 9.87 2.10
C ASN A 23 11.94 8.51 1.47
N ARG A 24 13.24 8.31 1.24
CA ARG A 24 13.76 7.03 0.75
C ARG A 24 13.77 5.91 1.80
N GLY A 25 13.77 6.26 3.09
CA GLY A 25 13.68 5.28 4.18
C GLY A 25 12.30 4.62 4.26
N VAL A 26 11.26 5.38 3.92
CA VAL A 26 9.88 4.87 3.85
C VAL A 26 9.70 3.84 2.73
N ILE A 27 10.41 3.99 1.61
CA ILE A 27 10.40 3.04 0.47
C ILE A 27 10.90 1.65 0.88
N GLY A 28 12.10 1.59 1.45
CA GLY A 28 12.69 0.32 1.89
C GLY A 28 11.91 -0.29 3.06
N GLY A 29 11.39 0.57 3.94
CA GLY A 29 10.50 0.18 5.03
C GLY A 29 9.19 -0.43 4.56
N LEU A 30 8.56 0.13 3.51
CA LEU A 30 7.32 -0.38 2.92
C LEU A 30 7.51 -1.73 2.23
N GLN A 31 8.60 -1.93 1.48
CA GLN A 31 8.91 -3.23 0.87
C GLN A 31 9.18 -4.32 1.91
N ALA A 32 10.00 -4.03 2.92
CA ALA A 32 10.27 -4.96 4.01
C ALA A 32 9.02 -5.21 4.88
N LEU A 33 8.15 -4.21 5.03
CA LEU A 33 6.85 -4.41 5.65
C LEU A 33 5.99 -5.34 4.81
N ALA A 34 5.87 -5.13 3.49
CA ALA A 34 4.94 -5.86 2.62
C ALA A 34 5.09 -7.39 2.72
N GLU A 35 6.33 -7.90 2.79
CA GLU A 35 6.59 -9.35 2.96
C GLU A 35 6.09 -9.89 4.31
N ARG A 36 6.22 -9.09 5.38
CA ARG A 36 5.77 -9.43 6.73
C ARG A 36 4.27 -9.17 6.93
N TRP A 37 3.74 -8.22 6.16
CA TRP A 37 2.40 -7.64 6.26
C TRP A 37 1.33 -8.54 5.64
N SER A 38 1.64 -9.28 4.57
CA SER A 38 0.71 -10.27 4.00
C SER A 38 0.35 -11.38 5.01
N ALA A 39 1.31 -11.82 5.82
CA ALA A 39 1.09 -12.81 6.87
C ALA A 39 0.22 -12.26 8.02
N ASP A 40 0.52 -11.05 8.50
CA ASP A 40 -0.25 -10.38 9.55
C ASP A 40 -1.68 -10.04 9.08
N ALA A 41 -1.85 -9.54 7.85
CA ALA A 41 -3.15 -9.19 7.29
C ALA A 41 -4.05 -10.43 7.05
N SER A 42 -3.45 -11.55 6.63
CA SER A 42 -4.17 -12.83 6.55
C SER A 42 -4.62 -13.31 7.93
N ALA A 43 -3.78 -13.14 8.96
CA ALA A 43 -4.13 -13.51 10.34
C ALA A 43 -5.23 -12.61 10.94
N GLU A 44 -5.29 -11.34 10.52
CA GLU A 44 -6.36 -10.40 10.89
C GLU A 44 -7.66 -10.61 10.09
N GLY A 45 -7.67 -11.52 9.11
CA GLY A 45 -8.86 -11.88 8.34
C GLY A 45 -9.22 -10.86 7.25
N LEU A 46 -8.24 -10.08 6.76
CA LEU A 46 -8.47 -9.24 5.59
C LEU A 46 -8.73 -10.11 4.35
N ASP A 47 -9.51 -9.56 3.43
CA ASP A 47 -9.79 -10.21 2.15
C ASP A 47 -8.49 -10.38 1.34
N PRO A 48 -8.20 -11.57 0.79
CA PRO A 48 -6.97 -11.81 0.03
C PRO A 48 -6.78 -10.86 -1.15
N ALA A 49 -7.85 -10.47 -1.85
CA ALA A 49 -7.75 -9.52 -2.95
C ALA A 49 -7.47 -8.09 -2.46
N GLN A 50 -7.93 -7.74 -1.25
CA GLN A 50 -7.53 -6.50 -0.59
C GLN A 50 -6.05 -6.49 -0.24
N ILE A 51 -5.54 -7.62 0.28
CA ILE A 51 -4.13 -7.81 0.61
C ILE A 51 -3.28 -7.67 -0.66
N ASP A 52 -3.65 -8.34 -1.75
CA ASP A 52 -2.94 -8.28 -3.02
C ASP A 52 -2.90 -6.87 -3.60
N ALA A 53 -4.04 -6.16 -3.58
CA ALA A 53 -4.11 -4.76 -4.05
C ALA A 53 -3.22 -3.83 -3.21
N LEU A 54 -3.16 -4.04 -1.90
CA LEU A 54 -2.32 -3.25 -0.99
C LEU A 54 -0.83 -3.57 -1.20
N VAL A 55 -0.45 -4.84 -1.33
CA VAL A 55 0.92 -5.27 -1.61
C VAL A 55 1.42 -4.71 -2.94
N GLU A 56 0.61 -4.79 -3.99
CA GLU A 56 0.97 -4.25 -5.30
C GLU A 56 1.12 -2.71 -5.24
N GLY A 57 0.18 -2.02 -4.60
CA GLY A 57 0.27 -0.58 -4.37
C GLY A 57 1.55 -0.18 -3.62
N MET A 58 1.92 -0.92 -2.56
CA MET A 58 3.15 -0.68 -1.80
C MET A 58 4.42 -0.92 -2.64
N ARG A 59 4.45 -1.95 -3.49
CA ARG A 59 5.58 -2.21 -4.42
C ARG A 59 5.70 -1.10 -5.46
N ALA A 60 4.58 -0.73 -6.10
CA ALA A 60 4.53 0.34 -7.09
C ALA A 60 4.98 1.67 -6.48
N TYR A 61 4.51 1.99 -5.27
CA TYR A 61 4.94 3.17 -4.52
C TYR A 61 6.45 3.21 -4.28
N GLY A 62 7.04 2.07 -3.93
CA GLY A 62 8.48 1.97 -3.69
C GLY A 62 9.33 2.21 -4.95
N ALA A 63 8.83 1.82 -6.11
CA ALA A 63 9.49 2.06 -7.41
C ALA A 63 9.19 3.45 -8.00
N ALA A 64 8.20 4.16 -7.47
CA ALA A 64 7.69 5.40 -8.03
C ALA A 64 8.53 6.64 -7.72
N THR A 65 8.50 7.60 -8.66
CA THR A 65 9.07 8.93 -8.45
C THR A 65 8.22 9.75 -7.48
N PRO A 66 8.77 10.79 -6.83
CA PRO A 66 7.99 11.67 -5.96
C PRO A 66 6.76 12.29 -6.63
N ALA A 67 6.74 12.43 -7.95
CA ALA A 67 5.60 12.95 -8.71
C ALA A 67 4.44 11.96 -8.80
N ASP A 68 4.73 10.65 -8.85
CA ASP A 68 3.72 9.59 -9.02
C ASP A 68 3.20 9.06 -7.67
N ARG A 69 3.96 9.25 -6.60
CA ARG A 69 3.62 8.82 -5.23
C ARG A 69 2.27 9.30 -4.69
N PRO A 70 1.81 10.55 -4.93
CA PRO A 70 0.50 10.99 -4.45
C PRO A 70 -0.65 10.15 -5.02
N ALA A 71 -0.58 9.80 -6.31
CA ALA A 71 -1.59 8.99 -6.98
C ALA A 71 -1.60 7.55 -6.44
N LEU A 72 -0.42 6.98 -6.23
CA LEU A 72 -0.27 5.64 -5.66
C LEU A 72 -0.70 5.59 -4.19
N ALA A 73 -0.36 6.62 -3.39
CA ALA A 73 -0.82 6.74 -2.02
C ALA A 73 -2.36 6.80 -1.92
N ALA A 74 -3.00 7.54 -2.84
CA ALA A 74 -4.46 7.57 -2.92
C ALA A 74 -5.05 6.19 -3.30
N GLN A 75 -4.39 5.44 -4.19
CA GLN A 75 -4.81 4.08 -4.54
C GLN A 75 -4.69 3.12 -3.34
N ILE A 76 -3.58 3.17 -2.62
CA ILE A 76 -3.35 2.39 -1.39
C ILE A 76 -4.42 2.72 -0.34
N ARG A 77 -4.74 4.01 -0.13
CA ARG A 77 -5.78 4.45 0.81
C ARG A 77 -7.16 3.91 0.44
N ARG A 78 -7.53 3.90 -0.85
CA ARG A 78 -8.79 3.30 -1.32
C ARG A 78 -8.84 1.80 -1.05
N ALA A 79 -7.77 1.08 -1.37
CA ALA A 79 -7.68 -0.34 -1.09
C ALA A 79 -7.75 -0.65 0.41
N ALA A 80 -7.15 0.20 1.27
CA ALA A 80 -7.25 0.08 2.72
C ALA A 80 -8.69 0.28 3.23
N ALA A 81 -9.47 1.14 2.58
CA ALA A 81 -10.88 1.36 2.87
C ALA A 81 -11.82 0.28 2.31
N GLY A 82 -11.29 -0.73 1.61
CA GLY A 82 -12.08 -1.77 0.96
C GLY A 82 -12.57 -1.41 -0.46
N ASP A 83 -12.17 -0.24 -0.98
CA ASP A 83 -12.42 0.19 -2.36
C ASP A 83 -11.22 -0.19 -3.23
N TYR A 84 -11.04 -1.50 -3.40
CA TYR A 84 -10.01 -2.05 -4.27
C TYR A 84 -10.65 -2.64 -5.53
N ALA A 85 -10.21 -2.16 -6.69
CA ALA A 85 -10.41 -2.92 -7.91
C ALA A 85 -9.49 -4.14 -7.85
N PRO A 86 -9.98 -5.38 -8.01
CA PRO A 86 -9.09 -6.51 -8.17
C PRO A 86 -8.14 -6.19 -9.34
N PRO A 87 -6.84 -6.53 -9.23
CA PRO A 87 -5.92 -6.31 -10.34
C PRO A 87 -6.52 -6.97 -11.56
N LYS A 88 -6.88 -6.14 -12.55
CA LYS A 88 -7.32 -6.63 -13.85
C LYS A 88 -6.22 -7.57 -14.33
N PRO A 89 -6.52 -8.86 -14.60
CA PRO A 89 -5.52 -9.76 -15.16
C PRO A 89 -4.90 -9.07 -16.38
N PRO A 90 -3.58 -9.12 -16.57
CA PRO A 90 -2.99 -8.57 -17.79
C PRO A 90 -3.68 -9.28 -18.96
N GLU A 91 -4.51 -8.54 -19.71
CA GLU A 91 -5.07 -9.04 -20.95
C GLU A 91 -3.86 -9.36 -21.84
N PRO A 92 -3.66 -10.63 -22.25
CA PRO A 92 -2.61 -10.96 -23.18
C PRO A 92 -2.92 -10.22 -24.50
N ALA A 93 -1.95 -9.43 -24.96
CA ALA A 93 -1.99 -8.74 -26.25
C ALA A 93 -2.06 -9.71 -27.43
#